data_AF-A0A432F8V0-F1
#
_entry.id   AF-A0A432F8V0-F1
#
_cell.length_a   1.000
_cell.length_b   1.000
_cell.length_c   1.000
_cell.angle_alpha   90.00
_cell.angle_beta   90.00
_cell.angle_gamma   90.00
#
_symmetry.space_group_name_H-M   'P 1'
#
loop_
_entity.id
_entity.type
_entity.pdbx_description
1 polymer ?
#
loop_
_entity_poly.entity_id
_entity_poly.type
_entity_poly.pdbx_seq_one_letter_code
_entity_poly.pdbx_strand_id
1 'polypeptide(L)'
;MKNYMVSTIDGLPILNTFETKDEEEVAAITAALSGLGQGLKQGLDIGDLGTIVVNGSKGRYGMRYIDNEHILGLLASDTQSENDLLADIDSLTSAMQNKVISMNSLPA
;
A
#
# COMPACT_ATOMS: atom_id res chain seq x y z
N MET A 1 13.77 8.86 -5.46
CA MET A 1 13.55 7.78 -4.48
C MET A 1 12.07 7.46 -4.48
N LYS A 2 11.63 6.21 -4.30
CA LYS A 2 10.19 5.88 -4.29
C LYS A 2 9.59 6.31 -2.95
N ASN A 3 8.49 7.06 -2.99
CA ASN A 3 7.77 7.52 -1.79
C ASN A 3 6.67 6.52 -1.43
N TYR A 4 6.87 5.72 -0.41
CA TYR A 4 5.96 4.66 0.00
C TYR A 4 5.87 4.54 1.52
N MET A 5 4.76 3.93 1.95
CA MET A 5 4.42 3.61 3.32
C MET A 5 4.05 2.13 3.38
N VAL A 6 4.57 1.42 4.37
CA VAL A 6 4.05 0.13 4.79
C VAL A 6 3.40 0.33 6.15
N SER A 7 2.15 -0.08 6.27
CA SER A 7 1.42 -0.03 7.53
C SER A 7 0.67 -1.34 7.75
N THR A 8 0.22 -1.56 8.96
CA THR A 8 -0.81 -2.55 9.25
C THR A 8 -2.16 -2.09 8.68
N ILE A 9 -3.11 -3.02 8.55
CA ILE A 9 -4.48 -2.72 8.10
C ILE A 9 -5.27 -1.83 9.07
N ASP A 10 -4.86 -1.75 10.34
CA ASP A 10 -5.45 -0.87 11.37
C ASP A 10 -4.74 0.49 11.48
N GLY A 11 -3.73 0.74 10.65
CA GLY A 11 -3.13 2.07 10.48
C GLY A 11 -1.90 2.35 11.33
N LEU A 12 -1.23 1.31 11.85
CA LEU A 12 0.06 1.46 12.53
C LEU A 12 1.19 1.50 11.50
N PRO A 13 2.07 2.53 11.52
CA PRO A 13 3.18 2.62 10.58
C PRO A 13 4.24 1.53 10.87
N ILE A 14 4.77 0.94 9.80
CA ILE A 14 5.88 -0.04 9.86
C ILE A 14 7.12 0.52 9.19
N LEU A 15 6.96 1.16 8.04
CA LEU A 15 8.05 1.75 7.27
C LEU A 15 7.54 2.94 6.46
N ASN A 16 8.24 4.08 6.57
CA ASN A 16 7.90 5.31 5.88
C ASN A 16 9.10 5.84 5.08
N THR A 17 8.90 6.20 3.81
CA THR A 17 9.91 6.91 2.99
C THR A 17 9.48 8.31 2.56
N PHE A 18 8.34 8.80 3.05
CA PHE A 18 7.89 10.17 2.78
C PHE A 18 8.73 11.18 3.58
N GLU A 19 9.40 12.10 2.88
CA GLU A 19 10.31 13.09 3.52
C GLU A 19 9.60 14.14 4.39
N THR A 20 8.31 14.41 4.14
CA THR A 20 7.64 15.61 4.69
C THR A 20 6.31 15.34 5.36
N LYS A 21 5.92 14.07 5.52
CA LYS A 21 4.61 13.70 6.07
C LYS A 21 4.76 12.98 7.40
N ASP A 22 3.86 13.29 8.31
CA ASP A 22 3.68 12.53 9.54
C ASP A 22 3.38 11.07 9.17
N GLU A 23 4.20 10.15 9.68
CA GLU A 23 4.09 8.74 9.35
C GLU A 23 2.77 8.14 9.82
N GLU A 24 2.25 8.61 10.95
CA GLU A 24 0.98 8.17 11.51
C GLU A 24 -0.18 8.60 10.61
N GLU A 25 -0.12 9.83 10.07
CA GLU A 25 -1.15 10.34 9.15
C GLU A 25 -1.18 9.53 7.85
N VAL A 26 -0.02 9.24 7.26
CA VAL A 26 0.03 8.47 6.00
C VAL A 26 -0.41 7.02 6.23
N ALA A 27 -0.04 6.41 7.35
CA ALA A 27 -0.50 5.08 7.71
C ALA A 27 -2.03 5.04 7.91
N ALA A 28 -2.59 6.01 8.64
CA ALA A 28 -4.03 6.12 8.84
C ALA A 28 -4.81 6.31 7.53
N ILE A 29 -4.32 7.16 6.61
CA ILE A 29 -4.93 7.35 5.29
C ILE A 29 -4.91 6.04 4.49
N THR A 30 -3.80 5.30 4.53
CA THR A 30 -3.66 4.03 3.81
C THR A 30 -4.59 2.96 4.37
N ALA A 31 -4.70 2.87 5.70
CA ALA A 31 -5.64 1.97 6.38
C ALA A 31 -7.10 2.31 6.10
N ALA A 32 -7.45 3.61 6.05
CA ALA A 32 -8.79 4.04 5.67
C ALA A 32 -9.16 3.58 4.25
N LEU A 33 -8.23 3.67 3.28
CA LEU A 33 -8.42 3.15 1.93
C LEU A 33 -8.60 1.62 1.92
N SER A 34 -7.85 0.90 2.73
CA SER A 34 -8.01 -0.55 2.91
C SER A 34 -9.41 -0.89 3.43
N GLY A 35 -9.89 -0.18 4.46
CA GLY A 35 -11.23 -0.37 5.02
C GLY A 35 -12.35 -0.13 3.99
N LEU A 36 -12.23 0.93 3.18
CA LEU A 36 -13.15 1.20 2.08
C LEU A 36 -13.09 0.08 1.02
N GLY A 37 -11.89 -0.40 0.69
CA GLY A 37 -11.68 -1.53 -0.19
C GLY A 37 -12.43 -2.78 0.28
N GLN A 38 -12.31 -3.14 1.57
CA GLN A 38 -13.05 -4.28 2.15
C GLN A 38 -14.57 -4.11 2.03
N GLY A 39 -15.07 -2.89 2.21
CA GLY A 39 -16.48 -2.57 1.99
C GLY A 39 -16.92 -2.83 0.54
N LEU A 40 -16.09 -2.49 -0.45
CA LEU A 40 -16.35 -2.81 -1.86
C LEU A 40 -16.34 -4.33 -2.11
N LYS A 41 -15.36 -5.05 -1.55
CA LYS A 41 -15.28 -6.52 -1.66
C LYS A 41 -16.55 -7.19 -1.14
N GLN A 42 -16.98 -6.83 0.07
CA GLN A 42 -18.15 -7.45 0.71
C GLN A 42 -19.48 -6.97 0.13
N GLY A 43 -19.57 -5.69 -0.24
CA GLY A 43 -20.81 -5.08 -0.72
C GLY A 43 -21.10 -5.36 -2.19
N LEU A 44 -20.07 -5.53 -3.03
CA LEU A 44 -20.21 -5.71 -4.48
C LEU A 44 -19.77 -7.09 -4.99
N ASP A 45 -19.25 -7.95 -4.11
CA ASP A 45 -18.78 -9.32 -4.45
C ASP A 45 -17.80 -9.36 -5.63
N ILE A 46 -16.86 -8.41 -5.65
CA ILE A 46 -15.86 -8.28 -6.74
C ILE A 46 -14.67 -9.25 -6.60
N GLY A 47 -14.72 -10.15 -5.62
CA GLY A 47 -13.62 -11.06 -5.30
C GLY A 47 -12.45 -10.36 -4.58
N ASP A 48 -11.24 -10.81 -4.84
CA ASP A 48 -10.04 -10.26 -4.21
C ASP A 48 -9.64 -8.91 -4.80
N LEU A 49 -9.28 -7.98 -3.92
CA LEU A 49 -8.85 -6.65 -4.29
C LEU A 49 -7.39 -6.69 -4.79
N GLY A 50 -7.17 -6.22 -6.01
CA GLY A 50 -5.84 -6.00 -6.56
C GLY A 50 -5.20 -4.72 -6.01
N THR A 51 -5.28 -3.64 -6.77
CA THR A 51 -4.77 -2.31 -6.38
C THR A 51 -5.87 -1.28 -6.41
N ILE A 52 -5.91 -0.41 -5.41
CA ILE A 52 -6.72 0.82 -5.44
C ILE A 52 -5.81 1.96 -5.92
N VAL A 53 -6.23 2.68 -6.97
CA VAL A 53 -5.51 3.86 -7.47
C VAL A 53 -6.38 5.10 -7.30
N VAL A 54 -5.85 6.08 -6.58
CA VAL A 54 -6.45 7.40 -6.41
C VAL A 54 -5.70 8.40 -7.28
N ASN A 55 -6.39 8.96 -8.27
CA ASN A 55 -5.82 9.96 -9.17
C ASN A 55 -6.06 11.38 -8.62
N GLY A 56 -5.00 12.16 -8.48
CA GLY A 56 -5.04 13.57 -8.11
C GLY A 56 -4.42 14.45 -9.19
N SER A 57 -4.65 15.77 -9.09
CA SER A 57 -4.10 16.74 -10.05
C SER A 57 -2.56 16.88 -9.99
N LYS A 58 -1.91 16.34 -8.96
CA LYS A 58 -0.46 16.44 -8.72
C LYS A 58 0.25 15.08 -8.71
N GLY A 59 -0.47 14.01 -9.03
CA GLY A 59 0.07 12.66 -8.94
C GLY A 59 -0.98 11.63 -8.59
N ARG A 60 -0.51 10.44 -8.24
CA ARG A 60 -1.35 9.27 -8.00
C ARG A 60 -0.93 8.59 -6.71
N TYR A 61 -1.90 8.09 -5.98
CA TYR A 61 -1.68 7.25 -4.82
C TYR A 61 -2.18 5.85 -5.10
N GLY A 62 -1.30 4.86 -5.00
CA GLY A 62 -1.68 3.45 -5.13
C GLY A 62 -1.64 2.76 -3.77
N MET A 63 -2.60 1.90 -3.51
CA MET A 63 -2.65 1.03 -2.32
C MET A 63 -2.83 -0.42 -2.74
N ARG A 64 -2.06 -1.33 -2.14
CA ARG A 64 -2.20 -2.77 -2.31
C ARG A 64 -1.91 -3.52 -1.01
N TYR A 65 -2.64 -4.60 -0.77
CA TYR A 65 -2.34 -5.57 0.28
C TYR A 65 -1.01 -6.28 0.03
N ILE A 66 -0.14 -6.27 1.03
CA ILE A 66 1.06 -7.12 1.03
C ILE A 66 0.66 -8.52 1.47
N ASP A 67 -0.12 -8.61 2.53
CA ASP A 67 -0.72 -9.84 3.05
C ASP A 67 -2.03 -9.51 3.77
N ASN A 68 -2.48 -10.38 4.68
CA ASN A 68 -3.74 -10.20 5.42
C ASN A 68 -3.67 -9.10 6.50
N GLU A 69 -2.48 -8.70 6.92
CA GLU A 69 -2.25 -7.78 8.04
C GLU A 69 -1.58 -6.48 7.59
N HIS A 70 -0.92 -6.49 6.43
CA HIS A 70 -0.08 -5.39 5.96
C HIS A 70 -0.51 -4.84 4.60
N ILE A 71 -0.37 -3.53 4.45
CA ILE A 71 -0.69 -2.77 3.23
C ILE A 71 0.47 -1.88 2.82
N LEU A 72 0.67 -1.78 1.51
CA LEU A 72 1.59 -0.85 0.85
C LEU A 72 0.79 0.32 0.31
N GLY A 73 1.22 1.54 0.63
CA GLY A 73 0.82 2.78 -0.01
C GLY A 73 1.99 3.39 -0.77
N LEU A 74 1.78 3.87 -2.00
CA LEU A 74 2.84 4.47 -2.83
C LEU A 74 2.34 5.75 -3.52
N LEU A 75 3.13 6.82 -3.42
CA LEU A 75 2.87 8.09 -4.09
C LEU A 75 3.75 8.22 -5.33
N ALA A 76 3.10 8.41 -6.47
CA ALA A 76 3.69 8.73 -7.75
C ALA A 76 3.45 10.20 -8.10
N SER A 77 4.42 10.85 -8.77
CA SER A 77 4.24 12.20 -9.33
C SER A 77 3.26 12.20 -10.50
N ASP A 78 2.82 13.39 -10.89
CA ASP A 78 1.98 13.61 -12.08
C ASP A 78 2.65 13.17 -13.39
N THR A 79 3.99 13.20 -13.42
CA THR A 79 4.82 12.77 -14.56
C THR A 79 5.00 11.26 -14.69
N GLN A 80 4.75 10.49 -13.63
CA GLN A 80 4.85 9.02 -13.67
C GLN A 80 3.56 8.42 -14.20
N SER A 81 3.65 7.47 -15.15
CA SER A 81 2.45 6.82 -15.70
C SER A 81 1.80 5.89 -14.68
N GLU A 82 0.50 5.60 -14.87
CA GLU A 82 -0.19 4.62 -14.04
C GLU A 82 0.44 3.22 -14.15
N ASN A 83 0.89 2.84 -15.35
CA ASN A 83 1.56 1.56 -15.56
C ASN A 83 2.88 1.47 -14.78
N ASP A 84 3.64 2.57 -14.71
CA ASP A 84 4.89 2.61 -13.92
C ASP A 84 4.59 2.53 -12.43
N LEU A 85 3.54 3.19 -11.95
CA LEU A 85 3.06 3.07 -10.56
C LEU A 85 2.67 1.62 -10.23
N LEU A 86 1.92 0.97 -11.11
CA LEU A 86 1.50 -0.42 -10.92
C LEU A 86 2.70 -1.37 -10.93
N ALA A 87 3.64 -1.20 -11.86
CA ALA A 87 4.89 -1.98 -11.88
C ALA A 87 5.73 -1.78 -10.61
N ASP A 88 5.78 -0.56 -10.09
CA ASP A 88 6.47 -0.25 -8.84
C ASP A 88 5.81 -0.92 -7.63
N ILE A 89 4.47 -0.92 -7.58
CA ILE A 89 3.69 -1.63 -6.56
C ILE A 89 3.91 -3.13 -6.66
N ASP A 90 3.80 -3.72 -7.86
CA ASP A 90 4.03 -5.15 -8.09
C ASP A 90 5.41 -5.58 -7.57
N SER A 91 6.44 -4.81 -7.93
CA SER A 91 7.83 -5.07 -7.54
C SER A 91 8.03 -4.97 -6.03
N LEU A 92 7.51 -3.92 -5.39
CA LEU A 92 7.66 -3.72 -3.94
C LEU A 92 6.86 -4.74 -3.14
N THR A 93 5.59 -4.97 -3.49
CA THR A 93 4.74 -5.95 -2.81
C THR A 93 5.35 -7.35 -2.91
N SER A 94 5.83 -7.76 -4.10
CA SER A 94 6.49 -9.06 -4.28
C SER A 94 7.77 -9.17 -3.44
N ALA A 95 8.59 -8.12 -3.42
CA ALA A 95 9.79 -8.09 -2.60
C ALA A 95 9.48 -8.16 -1.10
N MET A 96 8.41 -7.51 -0.64
CA MET A 96 7.96 -7.52 0.75
C MET A 96 7.37 -8.87 1.14
N GLN A 97 6.51 -9.48 0.32
CA GLN A 97 5.98 -10.82 0.54
C GLN A 97 7.10 -11.86 0.68
N ASN A 98 8.11 -11.79 -0.19
CA ASN A 98 9.28 -12.66 -0.11
C ASN A 98 10.13 -12.43 1.16
N LYS A 99 10.12 -11.21 1.72
CA LYS A 99 10.77 -10.88 3.01
C LYS A 99 9.92 -11.24 4.23
N VAL A 100 8.58 -11.19 4.14
CA VAL A 100 7.66 -11.62 5.20
C VAL A 100 7.78 -13.14 5.42
N ILE A 101 8.04 -13.92 4.36
CA ILE A 101 8.42 -15.34 4.47
C ILE A 101 9.71 -15.51 5.31
N SER A 102 10.61 -14.51 5.34
CA SER A 102 11.79 -14.51 6.21
C SER A 102 11.54 -14.03 7.65
N MET A 103 10.50 -13.24 7.93
CA MET A 103 10.16 -12.81 9.30
C MET A 103 9.47 -13.91 10.12
N ASN A 104 8.69 -14.79 9.49
CA ASN A 104 8.09 -15.97 10.13
C ASN A 104 9.04 -17.19 10.23
N SER A 105 10.30 -17.05 9.78
CA SER A 105 11.32 -18.11 9.88
C SER A 105 12.35 -17.90 11.00
N LEU A 106 12.10 -16.93 11.89
CA LEU A 106 12.82 -16.87 13.16
C LEU A 106 12.23 -17.95 14.09
N PRO A 107 13.04 -18.89 14.61
CA PRO A 107 12.56 -19.78 15.66
C PRO A 107 12.15 -18.93 16.87
N ALA A 108 11.09 -19.41 17.54
CA ALA A 108 10.53 -18.83 18.76
C ALA A 108 11.58 -18.52 19.84
#